data_AF-A0A7C1PUF7-F1
#
_entry.id   AF-A0A7C1PUF7-F1
#
_cell.length_a   1.000
_cell.length_b   1.000
_cell.length_c   1.000
_cell.angle_alpha   90.00
_cell.angle_beta   90.00
_cell.angle_gamma   90.00
#
_symmetry.space_group_name_H-M   'P 1'
#
loop_
_entity.id
_entity.type
_entity.pdbx_description
1 polymer ?
#
loop_
_entity_poly.entity_id
_entity_poly.type
_entity_poly.pdbx_seq_one_letter_code
_entity_poly.pdbx_strand_id
1 'polypeptide(L)'
;MKIYLGETGLDQSWQNPFPKTTECHKCKGEARIMFVGQEGKEKKFISELHEEKGRGGFWFHDAIAVAMYLCKECFEPTAIVNQA
;
A
#
# COMPACT_ATOMS: atom_id res chain seq x y z
N MET A 1 10.77 1.51 -6.85
CA MET A 1 10.01 1.88 -5.64
C MET A 1 10.27 3.33 -5.31
N LYS A 2 9.22 4.15 -5.37
CA LYS A 2 9.21 5.53 -4.87
C LYS A 2 8.35 5.57 -3.61
N ILE A 3 8.84 6.24 -2.57
CA ILE A 3 8.16 6.37 -1.28
C ILE A 3 7.70 7.82 -1.12
N TYR A 4 6.44 8.00 -0.77
CA TYR A 4 5.82 9.28 -0.49
C TYR A 4 5.37 9.30 0.97
N LEU A 5 5.66 10.37 1.70
CA LEU A 5 5.35 10.46 3.14
C LEU A 5 4.05 11.22 3.38
N GLY A 6 3.26 10.70 4.34
CA GLY A 6 2.01 11.29 4.78
C GLY A 6 1.02 11.51 3.64
N GLU A 7 0.38 12.68 3.62
CA GLU A 7 -0.65 13.03 2.64
C GLU A 7 -0.11 13.22 1.21
N THR A 8 1.20 13.38 1.04
CA THR A 8 1.86 13.56 -0.27
C THR A 8 1.66 12.35 -1.19
N GLY A 9 1.38 11.17 -0.62
CA GLY A 9 1.23 9.92 -1.37
C GLY A 9 -0.21 9.58 -1.76
N LEU A 10 -1.22 10.35 -1.36
CA LEU A 10 -2.62 9.92 -1.47
C LEU A 10 -3.10 9.76 -2.91
N ASP A 11 -2.58 10.58 -3.82
CA ASP A 11 -2.86 10.51 -5.25
C ASP A 11 -1.96 9.49 -5.99
N GLN A 12 -1.02 8.85 -5.30
CA GLN A 12 -0.05 7.93 -5.88
C GLN A 12 -0.61 6.50 -5.91
N SER A 13 -1.68 6.33 -6.66
CA SER A 13 -2.40 5.08 -6.86
C SER A 13 -2.49 4.71 -8.34
N TRP A 14 -2.59 3.42 -8.66
CA TRP A 14 -2.87 2.98 -10.03
C TRP A 14 -4.36 2.99 -10.39
N GLN A 15 -5.25 2.99 -9.40
CA GLN A 15 -6.70 3.06 -9.58
C GLN A 15 -7.25 4.35 -8.97
N ASN A 16 -7.90 4.27 -7.81
CA ASN A 16 -8.43 5.42 -7.08
C ASN A 16 -7.43 5.92 -6.03
N PRO A 17 -7.42 7.23 -5.73
CA PRO A 17 -6.61 7.78 -4.64
C PRO A 17 -6.83 7.05 -3.32
N PHE A 18 -5.77 6.93 -2.55
CA PHE A 18 -5.84 6.39 -1.20
C PHE A 18 -6.59 7.35 -0.26
N PRO A 19 -7.41 6.84 0.68
CA PRO A 19 -8.06 7.67 1.67
C PRO A 19 -7.03 8.25 2.67
N LYS A 20 -7.33 9.40 3.28
CA LYS A 20 -6.47 9.98 4.34
C LYS A 20 -6.39 9.11 5.58
N THR A 21 -7.48 8.40 5.87
CA THR A 21 -7.66 7.55 7.05
C THR A 21 -8.35 6.25 6.65
N THR A 22 -8.06 5.20 7.40
CA THR A 22 -8.76 3.91 7.28
C THR A 22 -9.04 3.31 8.64
N GLU A 23 -9.82 2.24 8.69
CA GLU A 23 -10.08 1.48 9.90
C GLU A 23 -8.88 0.56 10.24
N CYS A 24 -8.46 0.54 11.51
CA CYS A 24 -7.46 -0.40 11.98
C CYS A 24 -7.98 -1.84 11.92
N HIS A 25 -7.23 -2.73 11.27
CA HIS A 25 -7.62 -4.14 11.14
C HIS A 25 -7.76 -4.86 12.50
N LYS A 26 -6.98 -4.45 13.52
CA LYS A 26 -6.94 -5.10 14.85
C LYS A 26 -7.98 -4.56 15.82
N CYS A 27 -7.97 -3.24 16.10
CA CYS A 27 -8.82 -2.64 17.14
C CYS A 27 -10.03 -1.88 16.61
N LYS A 28 -10.18 -1.76 15.28
CA LYS A 28 -11.27 -0.99 14.64
C LYS A 28 -11.24 0.53 14.88
N GLY A 29 -10.22 1.05 15.55
CA GLY A 29 -9.96 2.49 15.68
C GLY A 29 -9.45 3.14 14.39
N GLU A 30 -9.34 4.47 14.38
CA GLU A 30 -8.87 5.23 13.22
C GLU A 30 -7.36 5.08 13.00
N ALA A 31 -6.95 4.72 11.78
CA ALA A 31 -5.57 4.69 11.31
C ALA A 31 -5.30 5.80 10.29
N ARG A 32 -4.14 6.45 10.41
CA ARG A 32 -3.72 7.57 9.55
C ARG A 32 -2.59 7.18 8.62
N ILE A 33 -2.57 7.77 7.43
CA ILE A 33 -1.54 7.49 6.43
C ILE A 33 -0.13 7.78 6.97
N MET A 34 0.78 6.82 6.85
CA MET A 34 2.20 6.99 7.14
C MET A 34 2.98 7.28 5.87
N PHE A 35 2.89 6.37 4.90
CA PHE A 35 3.58 6.48 3.63
C PHE A 35 2.89 5.66 2.55
N VAL A 36 3.15 6.02 1.31
CA VAL A 36 2.74 5.28 0.12
C VAL A 36 3.98 4.81 -0.61
N GLY A 37 4.08 3.51 -0.86
CA GLY A 37 5.06 2.93 -1.75
C GLY A 37 4.43 2.65 -3.11
N GLN A 38 5.09 3.08 -4.18
CA GLN A 38 4.65 2.79 -5.55
C GLN A 38 5.77 2.15 -6.35
N GLU A 39 5.43 1.15 -7.15
CA GLU A 39 6.33 0.60 -8.14
C GLU A 39 6.74 1.66 -9.16
N GLY A 40 8.04 1.74 -9.44
CA GLY A 40 8.57 2.66 -10.43
C GLY A 40 8.70 1.96 -11.78
N LYS A 41 8.68 2.73 -12.89
CA LYS A 41 8.94 2.21 -14.24
C LYS A 41 10.30 1.51 -14.37
N GLU A 42 11.25 1.86 -13.49
CA GLU A 42 12.60 1.30 -13.45
C GLU A 42 12.69 0.17 -12.40
N LYS A 43 12.28 -1.04 -12.78
CA LYS A 43 12.59 -2.40 -12.22
C LYS A 43 12.60 -2.65 -10.70
N LYS A 44 12.33 -1.69 -9.83
CA LYS A 44 12.21 -1.88 -8.38
C LYS A 44 10.74 -2.09 -8.03
N PHE A 45 10.30 -3.32 -8.21
CA PHE A 45 8.97 -3.79 -7.87
C PHE A 45 8.83 -3.89 -6.33
N ILE A 46 7.62 -3.67 -5.81
CA ILE A 46 7.27 -3.92 -4.41
C ILE A 46 7.08 -5.43 -4.21
N SER A 47 6.69 -6.14 -5.27
CA SER A 47 6.66 -7.60 -5.31
C SER A 47 7.41 -8.15 -6.53
N GLU A 48 8.29 -9.13 -6.33
CA GLU A 48 9.07 -9.80 -7.39
C GLU A 48 8.25 -10.89 -8.09
N LEU A 49 7.13 -10.49 -8.69
CA LEU A 49 6.09 -11.36 -9.25
C LEU A 49 6.59 -12.36 -10.30
N HIS A 50 7.50 -11.92 -11.15
CA HIS A 50 8.06 -12.76 -12.22
C HIS A 50 9.10 -13.77 -11.70
N GLU A 51 9.69 -13.51 -10.53
CA GLU A 51 10.69 -14.39 -9.92
C GLU A 51 10.02 -15.47 -9.07
N GLU A 52 8.94 -15.13 -8.36
CA GLU A 52 8.27 -16.02 -7.39
C GLU A 52 7.28 -17.03 -7.99
N LYS A 53 6.97 -16.93 -9.30
CA LYS A 53 6.12 -17.87 -10.06
C LYS A 53 4.81 -18.27 -9.35
N GLY A 54 4.25 -17.42 -8.49
CA GLY A 54 2.87 -17.59 -8.06
C GLY A 54 2.54 -18.60 -6.99
N ARG A 55 3.24 -18.57 -5.86
CA ARG A 55 2.90 -19.45 -4.75
C ARG A 55 1.76 -18.88 -3.89
N GLY A 56 0.50 -18.96 -4.35
CA GLY A 56 -0.68 -18.85 -3.47
C GLY A 56 -1.79 -17.85 -3.84
N GLY A 57 -2.83 -17.83 -2.99
CA GLY A 57 -4.22 -17.42 -3.28
C GLY A 57 -4.54 -15.93 -3.48
N PHE A 58 -3.57 -15.03 -3.32
CA PHE A 58 -3.69 -13.63 -3.75
C PHE A 58 -2.40 -13.26 -4.46
N TRP A 59 -2.52 -12.90 -5.73
CA TRP A 59 -1.40 -12.66 -6.62
C TRP A 59 -1.58 -11.26 -7.19
N PHE A 60 -0.62 -10.36 -6.97
CA PHE A 60 -0.64 -9.05 -7.61
C PHE A 60 -0.24 -9.24 -9.08
N HIS A 61 -1.15 -9.04 -10.01
CA HIS A 61 -0.90 -9.42 -11.40
C HIS A 61 -0.14 -8.33 -12.18
N ASP A 62 -0.18 -7.10 -11.65
CA ASP A 62 0.25 -5.90 -12.35
C ASP A 62 0.99 -4.90 -11.43
N ALA A 63 1.25 -3.70 -11.93
CA ALA A 63 1.92 -2.66 -11.17
C ALA A 63 1.14 -2.29 -9.91
N ILE A 64 1.82 -2.23 -8.77
CA ILE A 64 1.16 -1.95 -7.47
C ILE A 64 1.57 -0.64 -6.81
N ALA A 65 0.62 -0.10 -6.05
CA ALA A 65 0.83 0.96 -5.08
C ALA A 65 0.25 0.47 -3.75
N VAL A 66 0.99 0.71 -2.66
CA VAL A 66 0.63 0.28 -1.30
C VAL A 66 0.67 1.47 -0.38
N ALA A 67 -0.46 1.77 0.26
CA ALA A 67 -0.55 2.76 1.31
C ALA A 67 -0.50 2.10 2.69
N MET A 68 0.46 2.53 3.51
CA MET A 68 0.63 2.07 4.89
C MET A 68 0.06 3.11 5.85
N TYR A 69 -0.78 2.64 6.78
CA TYR A 69 -1.44 3.45 7.80
C TYR A 69 -1.03 2.98 9.19
N LEU A 70 -1.02 3.88 10.16
CA LEU A 70 -0.76 3.58 11.57
C LEU A 70 -1.99 3.89 12.42
N CYS A 71 -2.45 2.91 13.20
CA CYS A 71 -3.50 3.15 14.18
C CYS A 71 -3.04 4.11 15.28
N LYS A 72 -3.85 5.11 15.61
CA LYS A 72 -3.56 6.07 16.70
C LYS A 72 -3.65 5.45 18.10
N GLU A 73 -4.37 4.34 18.23
CA GLU A 73 -4.69 3.72 19.53
C GLU A 73 -3.74 2.56 19.85
N CYS A 74 -3.62 1.60 18.93
CA CYS A 74 -2.85 0.38 19.15
C CYS A 74 -1.53 0.31 18.38
N PHE A 75 -1.19 1.34 17.59
CA PHE A 75 0.02 1.41 16.76
C PHE A 75 0.21 0.26 15.76
N GLU A 76 -0.83 -0.52 15.50
CA GLU A 76 -0.78 -1.53 14.45
C GLU A 76 -0.82 -0.89 13.07
N PRO A 77 0.00 -1.39 12.13
CA PRO A 77 -0.09 -0.98 10.75
C PRO A 77 -1.32 -1.58 10.07
N THR A 78 -1.87 -0.88 9.08
CA THR A 78 -2.87 -1.40 8.16
C THR A 78 -2.47 -0.99 6.75
N ALA A 79 -2.61 -1.90 5.78
CA ALA A 79 -2.21 -1.67 4.40
C ALA A 79 -3.44 -1.67 3.48
N ILE A 80 -3.45 -0.75 2.52
CA ILE A 80 -4.38 -0.80 1.38
C ILE A 80 -3.53 -0.95 0.12
N VAL A 81 -3.92 -1.88 -0.75
CA VAL A 81 -3.22 -2.16 -2.01
C VAL A 81 -4.12 -1.79 -3.18
N ASN A 82 -3.55 -1.06 -4.13
CA ASN A 82 -4.15 -0.79 -5.44
C ASN A 82 -3.25 -1.38 -6.53
N GLN A 83 -3.85 -2.09 -7.48
CA GLN A 83 -3.21 -2.71 -8.65
C GLN A 83 -3.95 -2.31 -9.93
N ALA A 84 -3.30 -2.18 -11.08
CA ALA A 84 -3.95 -1.84 -12.36
C ALA A 84 -3.42 -2.62 -13.55
#